data_AF-A0A7J9ZV92-F1
#
_entry.id   AF-A0A7J9ZV92-F1
#
_cell.length_a   1.000
_cell.length_b   1.000
_cell.length_c   1.000
_cell.angle_alpha   90.00
_cell.angle_beta   90.00
_cell.angle_gamma   90.00
#
_symmetry.space_group_name_H-M   'P 1'
#
loop_
_entity.id
_entity.type
_entity.pdbx_description
1 polymer ?
#
loop_
_entity_poly.entity_id
_entity_poly.type
_entity_poly.pdbx_seq_one_letter_code
_entity_poly.pdbx_strand_id
1 'polypeptide(L)'
;MRSRVCSGGSSPISTPSPSFCAASLKRVASESTARASSYRVTSHTDSGASNPGYGNSTRPTGASSRSRASSGTGSKCVRRIGRLGAAFGLIQAGLIDQSLFNPDYTSDGDDVPYWDESRTPTLIPALGISADQTIAFVGGHMIWSFAAPIAVVEACVPRLADRRWLGRPGLAVMVLLYLAAAALVASDHVSTEEFIASPAQLGGAAVIAVVLAVAAFAIPRRPTGATGWVPPPWLAGGAALVVLATYQMTPTTWPGLAVDVLALAGLGVLLLYGPSRAGWDRRHVLLAAGAALLVNAAMSLPGDPTRLDGYLKEWHPRQTANYVAVVLERAGLVELDRGLPARVRLRTTT
;
A
#
# COMPACT_ATOMS: atom_id res chain seq x y z
N MET A 1 63.70 -22.85 -20.19
CA MET A 1 63.29 -21.70 -21.03
C MET A 1 62.50 -20.75 -20.14
N ARG A 2 62.98 -19.51 -19.99
CA ARG A 2 62.50 -18.48 -19.04
C ARG A 2 61.54 -17.51 -19.76
N SER A 3 60.43 -17.11 -19.12
CA SER A 3 59.66 -15.91 -19.48
C SER A 3 59.17 -15.25 -18.18
N ARG A 4 59.89 -14.23 -17.70
CA ARG A 4 59.67 -12.78 -17.88
C ARG A 4 58.44 -12.23 -17.15
N VAL A 5 58.78 -11.58 -16.05
CA VAL A 5 58.07 -10.56 -15.28
C VAL A 5 57.76 -9.34 -16.15
N CYS A 6 56.54 -8.82 -16.04
CA CYS A 6 56.20 -7.43 -16.38
C CYS A 6 55.39 -6.82 -15.24
N SER A 7 56.02 -5.86 -14.58
CA SER A 7 55.47 -4.93 -13.59
C SER A 7 54.94 -3.67 -14.29
N GLY A 8 53.73 -3.23 -13.93
CA GLY A 8 53.18 -1.89 -14.16
C GLY A 8 52.02 -1.73 -13.17
N GLY A 9 51.91 -0.70 -12.34
CA GLY A 9 52.24 0.69 -12.53
C GLY A 9 50.97 1.46 -12.14
N SER A 10 50.72 1.61 -10.84
CA SER A 10 49.53 2.24 -10.27
C SER A 10 49.58 3.76 -10.43
N SER A 11 48.57 4.34 -11.08
CA SER A 11 48.25 5.78 -11.00
C SER A 11 46.96 5.96 -10.21
N PRO A 12 46.87 6.94 -9.28
CA PRO A 12 45.65 7.20 -8.53
C PRO A 12 44.66 8.02 -9.37
N ILE A 13 43.41 7.56 -9.41
CA ILE A 13 42.27 8.33 -9.93
C ILE A 13 41.95 9.44 -8.93
N SER A 14 42.07 10.68 -9.38
CA SER A 14 41.69 11.90 -8.67
C SER A 14 40.16 12.00 -8.53
N THR A 15 39.69 12.18 -7.30
CA THR A 15 38.30 12.47 -6.97
C THR A 15 37.98 13.95 -7.23
N PRO A 16 36.82 14.29 -7.83
CA PRO A 16 36.40 15.68 -7.98
C PRO A 16 35.95 16.28 -6.63
N SER A 17 36.40 17.52 -6.37
CA SER A 17 36.14 18.30 -5.16
C SER A 17 34.65 18.69 -5.01
N PRO A 18 34.10 18.73 -3.77
CA PRO A 18 32.67 18.93 -3.48
C PRO A 18 32.08 20.31 -3.85
N SER A 19 32.85 21.23 -4.45
CA SER A 19 32.39 22.58 -4.79
C SER A 19 31.46 22.64 -6.02
N PHE A 20 31.47 21.62 -6.88
CA PHE A 20 30.65 21.63 -8.11
C PHE A 20 29.16 21.30 -7.88
N CYS A 21 28.83 20.56 -6.80
CA CYS A 21 27.45 20.16 -6.52
C CYS A 21 26.62 21.29 -5.88
N ALA A 22 27.27 22.16 -5.09
CA ALA A 22 26.61 23.29 -4.43
C ALA A 22 26.18 24.41 -5.40
N ALA A 23 26.87 24.57 -6.55
CA ALA A 23 26.54 25.58 -7.55
C ALA A 23 25.29 25.23 -8.38
N SER A 24 25.05 23.93 -8.64
CA SER A 24 23.89 23.47 -9.41
C SER A 24 22.58 23.54 -8.61
N LEU A 25 22.61 23.29 -7.29
CA LEU A 25 21.43 23.38 -6.44
C LEU A 25 20.93 24.81 -6.23
N LYS A 26 21.84 25.81 -6.19
CA LYS A 26 21.44 27.22 -6.08
C LYS A 26 20.74 27.73 -7.34
N ARG A 27 21.09 27.22 -8.53
CA ARG A 27 20.51 27.65 -9.82
C ARG A 27 19.07 27.13 -10.00
N VAL A 28 18.76 25.93 -9.51
CA VAL A 28 17.40 25.35 -9.53
C VAL A 28 16.46 26.06 -8.54
N ALA A 29 16.99 26.49 -7.38
CA ALA A 29 16.21 27.23 -6.39
C ALA A 29 15.82 28.65 -6.86
N SER A 30 16.68 29.34 -7.61
CA SER A 30 16.39 30.68 -8.14
C SER A 30 15.38 30.69 -9.29
N GLU A 31 15.36 29.65 -10.13
CA GLU A 31 14.37 29.53 -11.22
C GLU A 31 12.96 29.23 -10.70
N SER A 32 12.87 28.59 -9.52
CA SER A 32 11.61 28.25 -8.87
C SER A 32 10.92 29.47 -8.24
N THR A 33 11.69 30.42 -7.71
CA THR A 33 11.17 31.67 -7.12
C THR A 33 10.74 32.69 -8.18
N ALA A 34 11.39 32.70 -9.36
CA ALA A 34 11.00 33.57 -10.46
C ALA A 34 9.65 33.19 -11.11
N ARG A 35 9.28 31.89 -11.12
CA ARG A 35 8.00 31.41 -11.66
C ARG A 35 6.79 31.61 -10.73
N ALA A 36 7.01 31.83 -9.44
CA ALA A 36 5.94 32.05 -8.47
C ALA A 36 5.39 33.49 -8.48
N SER A 37 6.11 34.45 -9.09
CA SER A 37 5.75 35.87 -9.10
C SER A 37 4.80 36.28 -10.24
N SER A 38 4.50 35.39 -11.20
CA SER A 38 3.73 35.74 -12.41
C SER A 38 2.23 35.44 -12.36
N TYR A 39 1.67 35.01 -11.22
CA TYR A 39 0.21 34.89 -11.05
C TYR A 39 -0.37 36.16 -10.41
N ARG A 40 -0.51 37.22 -11.23
CA ARG A 40 -1.26 38.43 -10.87
C ARG A 40 -2.73 38.23 -11.24
N VAL A 41 -3.58 38.11 -10.23
CA VAL A 41 -5.04 38.12 -10.35
C VAL A 41 -5.48 39.53 -10.73
N THR A 42 -6.01 39.71 -11.94
CA THR A 42 -6.72 40.95 -12.33
C THR A 42 -8.15 40.87 -11.83
N SER A 43 -8.46 41.59 -10.75
CA SER A 43 -9.83 41.87 -10.32
C SER A 43 -10.38 43.05 -11.12
N HIS A 44 -11.36 42.80 -11.99
CA HIS A 44 -12.16 43.88 -12.59
C HIS A 44 -13.38 44.14 -11.70
N THR A 45 -13.31 45.23 -10.93
CA THR A 45 -14.47 45.99 -10.49
C THR A 45 -14.80 46.98 -11.60
N ASP A 46 -16.06 47.06 -12.01
CA ASP A 46 -16.57 48.35 -12.45
C ASP A 46 -18.07 48.54 -12.19
N SER A 47 -18.36 49.78 -11.89
CA SER A 47 -19.59 50.32 -11.31
C SER A 47 -20.54 50.77 -12.42
N GLY A 48 -21.84 50.88 -12.10
CA GLY A 48 -22.89 51.00 -13.11
C GLY A 48 -23.03 52.32 -13.85
N ALA A 49 -23.91 52.30 -14.85
CA ALA A 49 -24.65 53.47 -15.35
C ALA A 49 -25.93 53.02 -16.07
N SER A 50 -26.88 53.93 -16.08
CA SER A 50 -28.32 53.83 -16.28
C SER A 50 -28.85 53.89 -17.73
N ASN A 51 -30.12 53.48 -17.87
CA ASN A 51 -31.21 53.98 -18.75
C ASN A 51 -31.56 53.22 -20.06
N PRO A 52 -32.79 53.38 -20.62
CA PRO A 52 -33.69 52.27 -20.94
C PRO A 52 -34.12 52.24 -22.42
N GLY A 53 -34.82 51.18 -22.83
CA GLY A 53 -35.65 51.24 -24.04
C GLY A 53 -35.74 49.95 -24.85
N TYR A 54 -36.98 49.45 -24.94
CA TYR A 54 -37.61 48.75 -26.07
C TYR A 54 -36.94 47.53 -26.74
N GLY A 55 -37.69 46.42 -26.80
CA GLY A 55 -37.52 45.45 -27.88
C GLY A 55 -37.91 44.01 -27.53
N ASN A 56 -39.16 43.68 -27.81
CA ASN A 56 -39.73 42.33 -27.78
C ASN A 56 -38.96 41.36 -28.72
N SER A 57 -38.53 40.19 -28.24
CA SER A 57 -38.29 39.02 -29.10
C SER A 57 -38.17 37.74 -28.28
N THR A 58 -39.23 36.93 -28.36
CA THR A 58 -39.35 35.55 -27.94
C THR A 58 -38.34 34.63 -28.64
N ARG A 59 -37.47 33.96 -27.87
CA ARG A 59 -36.80 32.73 -28.31
C ARG A 59 -36.34 31.92 -27.07
N PRO A 60 -36.90 30.73 -26.79
CA PRO A 60 -36.37 29.88 -25.74
C PRO A 60 -35.15 29.13 -26.28
N THR A 61 -33.96 29.57 -25.85
CA THR A 61 -32.69 28.85 -25.98
C THR A 61 -32.64 27.71 -24.96
N GLY A 62 -33.32 26.60 -25.27
CA GLY A 62 -33.28 25.36 -24.49
C GLY A 62 -32.11 24.45 -24.83
N ALA A 63 -30.89 24.98 -24.98
CA ALA A 63 -29.69 24.14 -25.06
C ALA A 63 -29.30 23.77 -23.63
N SER A 64 -29.95 22.74 -23.09
CA SER A 64 -29.54 22.13 -21.83
C SER A 64 -28.09 21.65 -21.99
N SER A 65 -27.15 22.42 -21.45
CA SER A 65 -25.82 21.95 -21.13
C SER A 65 -25.98 20.85 -20.08
N ARG A 66 -26.21 19.62 -20.54
CA ARG A 66 -26.04 18.43 -19.71
C ARG A 66 -24.57 18.39 -19.34
N SER A 67 -24.25 19.04 -18.22
CA SER A 67 -23.21 18.62 -17.30
C SER A 67 -23.33 17.10 -17.20
N ARG A 68 -22.49 16.40 -17.96
CA ARG A 68 -22.22 14.98 -17.78
C ARG A 68 -21.48 14.90 -16.46
N ALA A 69 -22.22 14.99 -15.35
CA ALA A 69 -21.74 14.61 -14.06
C ALA A 69 -21.19 13.20 -14.22
N SER A 70 -19.88 13.07 -14.07
CA SER A 70 -19.11 11.83 -14.21
C SER A 70 -19.37 10.88 -13.02
N SER A 71 -20.64 10.61 -12.72
CA SER A 71 -21.11 10.01 -11.48
C SER A 71 -21.07 8.48 -11.45
N GLY A 72 -20.26 7.83 -12.30
CA GLY A 72 -20.34 6.37 -12.49
C GLY A 72 -19.05 5.55 -12.36
N THR A 73 -17.90 6.14 -12.02
CA THR A 73 -16.60 5.46 -12.21
C THR A 73 -15.99 4.81 -10.97
N GLY A 74 -16.35 5.23 -9.75
CA GLY A 74 -15.78 4.66 -8.51
C GLY A 74 -16.12 3.18 -8.25
N SER A 75 -17.24 2.67 -8.78
CA SER A 75 -17.69 1.29 -8.56
C SER A 75 -16.84 0.23 -9.29
N LYS A 76 -16.22 0.61 -10.42
CA LYS A 76 -15.69 -0.35 -11.40
C LYS A 76 -14.45 -1.10 -10.91
N CYS A 77 -13.69 -0.50 -10.00
CA CYS A 77 -12.37 -0.97 -9.59
C CYS A 77 -12.39 -1.70 -8.24
N VAL A 78 -13.24 -1.32 -7.28
CA VAL A 78 -13.18 -1.82 -5.89
C VAL A 78 -13.30 -3.36 -5.78
N ARG A 79 -14.27 -3.99 -6.47
CA ARG A 79 -14.44 -5.46 -6.43
C ARG A 79 -13.24 -6.21 -7.01
N ARG A 80 -12.63 -5.65 -8.05
CA ARG A 80 -11.47 -6.25 -8.71
C ARG A 80 -10.22 -6.04 -7.86
N ILE A 81 -10.02 -4.82 -7.36
CA ILE A 81 -8.93 -4.47 -6.45
C ILE A 81 -8.96 -5.36 -5.22
N GLY A 82 -10.11 -5.54 -4.56
CA GLY A 82 -10.22 -6.39 -3.38
C GLY A 82 -9.79 -7.83 -3.65
N ARG A 83 -10.26 -8.46 -4.74
CA ARG A 83 -9.90 -9.84 -5.07
C ARG A 83 -8.43 -10.00 -5.45
N LEU A 84 -7.89 -9.05 -6.21
CA LEU A 84 -6.47 -9.06 -6.57
C LEU A 84 -5.60 -8.79 -5.33
N GLY A 85 -6.01 -7.88 -4.45
CA GLY A 85 -5.32 -7.59 -3.18
C GLY A 85 -5.31 -8.81 -2.26
N ALA A 86 -6.43 -9.54 -2.15
CA ALA A 86 -6.49 -10.79 -1.40
C ALA A 86 -5.61 -11.89 -2.02
N ALA A 87 -5.59 -12.01 -3.35
CA ALA A 87 -4.68 -12.93 -4.04
C ALA A 87 -3.22 -12.59 -3.76
N PHE A 88 -2.85 -11.30 -3.81
CA PHE A 88 -1.50 -10.85 -3.46
C PHE A 88 -1.16 -11.12 -2.00
N GLY A 89 -2.09 -10.86 -1.07
CA GLY A 89 -1.88 -11.16 0.34
C GLY A 89 -1.61 -12.66 0.59
N LEU A 90 -2.35 -13.54 -0.10
CA LEU A 90 -2.12 -14.98 -0.01
C LEU A 90 -0.80 -15.42 -0.65
N ILE A 91 -0.40 -14.78 -1.76
CA ILE A 91 0.92 -15.04 -2.37
C ILE A 91 2.05 -14.62 -1.42
N GLN A 92 1.95 -13.44 -0.81
CA GLN A 92 2.97 -12.94 0.11
C GLN A 92 3.06 -13.81 1.37
N ALA A 93 1.97 -13.90 2.13
CA ALA A 93 1.93 -14.59 3.41
C ALA A 93 1.98 -16.13 3.30
N GLY A 94 1.51 -16.68 2.18
CA GLY A 94 1.39 -18.12 1.98
C GLY A 94 2.53 -18.74 1.18
N LEU A 95 2.97 -18.08 0.09
CA LEU A 95 3.94 -18.66 -0.84
C LEU A 95 5.35 -18.07 -0.71
N ILE A 96 5.47 -16.79 -0.35
CA ILE A 96 6.76 -16.10 -0.33
C ILE A 96 7.40 -16.22 1.05
N ASP A 97 6.79 -15.68 2.10
CA ASP A 97 7.33 -15.69 3.46
C ASP A 97 6.75 -16.82 4.34
N GLN A 98 5.72 -17.52 3.85
CA GLN A 98 5.08 -18.67 4.50
C GLN A 98 4.62 -18.42 5.95
N SER A 99 4.51 -17.16 6.36
CA SER A 99 4.09 -16.71 7.69
C SER A 99 2.71 -17.23 8.10
N LEU A 100 1.85 -17.50 7.11
CA LEU A 100 0.52 -18.07 7.34
C LEU A 100 0.58 -19.48 7.96
N PHE A 101 1.63 -20.24 7.64
CA PHE A 101 1.77 -21.65 7.99
C PHE A 101 2.80 -21.89 9.10
N ASN A 102 3.78 -21.00 9.25
CA ASN A 102 4.88 -21.17 10.19
C ASN A 102 4.38 -21.07 11.66
N PRO A 103 4.50 -22.14 12.46
CA PRO A 103 4.14 -22.11 13.88
C PRO A 103 5.06 -21.21 14.71
N ASP A 104 6.30 -21.01 14.27
CA ASP A 104 7.37 -20.35 15.02
C ASP A 104 7.88 -19.09 14.29
N TYR A 105 7.00 -18.41 13.56
CA TYR A 105 7.35 -17.20 12.81
C TYR A 105 7.81 -16.12 13.78
N THR A 106 9.02 -15.58 13.59
CA THR A 106 9.72 -14.61 14.48
C THR A 106 10.37 -15.18 15.74
N SER A 107 10.46 -16.50 15.88
CA SER A 107 11.21 -17.18 16.94
C SER A 107 12.71 -17.18 16.64
N ASP A 108 13.35 -16.00 16.61
CA ASP A 108 14.81 -15.88 16.59
C ASP A 108 15.40 -16.29 17.96
N GLY A 109 15.18 -17.54 18.38
CA GLY A 109 15.76 -18.15 19.60
C GLY A 109 15.14 -17.77 20.94
N ASP A 110 14.23 -16.81 20.99
CA ASP A 110 13.47 -16.45 22.20
C ASP A 110 11.97 -16.72 21.95
N ASP A 111 11.31 -17.44 22.87
CA ASP A 111 9.86 -17.65 22.86
C ASP A 111 9.16 -16.29 22.79
N VAL A 112 8.65 -15.88 21.61
CA VAL A 112 7.87 -14.65 21.47
C VAL A 112 6.43 -14.98 21.90
N PRO A 113 6.02 -14.70 23.16
CA PRO A 113 4.79 -15.29 23.71
C PRO A 113 3.54 -14.80 22.96
N TYR A 114 3.64 -13.62 22.37
CA TYR A 114 2.58 -13.01 21.56
C TYR A 114 2.22 -13.84 20.31
N TRP A 115 3.18 -14.54 19.69
CA TRP A 115 2.90 -15.27 18.45
C TRP A 115 1.93 -16.43 18.71
N ASP A 116 2.22 -17.25 19.71
CA ASP A 116 1.35 -18.35 20.15
C ASP A 116 0.00 -17.86 20.69
N GLU A 117 0.00 -16.76 21.44
CA GLU A 117 -1.23 -16.11 21.93
C GLU A 117 -2.12 -15.61 20.78
N SER A 118 -1.53 -15.15 19.67
CA SER A 118 -2.28 -14.71 18.49
C SER A 118 -2.75 -15.89 17.63
N ARG A 119 -1.94 -16.94 17.49
CA ARG A 119 -2.15 -18.04 16.57
C ARG A 119 -3.09 -19.11 17.13
N THR A 120 -2.78 -19.60 18.32
CA THR A 120 -3.39 -20.81 18.90
C THR A 120 -4.90 -20.72 19.10
N PRO A 121 -5.49 -19.61 19.56
CA PRO A 121 -6.90 -19.61 19.95
C PRO A 121 -7.88 -19.82 18.80
N THR A 122 -7.48 -19.54 17.56
CA THR A 122 -8.30 -19.78 16.35
C THR A 122 -7.61 -20.71 15.34
N LEU A 123 -6.69 -21.55 15.84
CA LEU A 123 -6.00 -22.56 15.03
C LEU A 123 -7.01 -23.57 14.47
N ILE A 124 -6.88 -23.86 13.18
CA ILE A 124 -7.56 -24.95 12.50
C ILE A 124 -6.49 -26.04 12.24
N PRO A 125 -6.38 -27.07 13.10
CA PRO A 125 -5.25 -28.00 13.06
C PRO A 125 -5.13 -28.75 11.72
N ALA A 126 -6.27 -29.08 11.10
CA ALA A 126 -6.30 -29.78 9.82
C ALA A 126 -5.65 -28.99 8.66
N LEU A 127 -5.58 -27.66 8.76
CA LEU A 127 -5.00 -26.79 7.75
C LEU A 127 -3.65 -26.19 8.17
N GLY A 128 -3.32 -26.27 9.46
CA GLY A 128 -2.12 -25.63 10.02
C GLY A 128 -2.15 -24.11 9.91
N ILE A 129 -3.34 -23.50 9.95
CA ILE A 129 -3.53 -22.05 9.89
C ILE A 129 -4.40 -21.57 11.05
N SER A 130 -4.11 -20.37 11.55
CA SER A 130 -5.02 -19.63 12.42
C SER A 130 -5.99 -18.81 11.57
N ALA A 131 -7.29 -18.92 11.87
CA ALA A 131 -8.30 -18.20 11.12
C ALA A 131 -8.16 -16.68 11.30
N ASP A 132 -7.83 -16.24 12.51
CA ASP A 132 -7.53 -14.84 12.83
C ASP A 132 -6.31 -14.34 12.06
N GLN A 133 -5.18 -15.05 12.15
CA GLN A 133 -3.97 -14.67 11.41
C GLN A 133 -4.18 -14.68 9.89
N THR A 134 -5.05 -15.55 9.38
CA THR A 134 -5.40 -15.56 7.95
C THR A 134 -6.04 -14.23 7.54
N ILE A 135 -6.96 -13.70 8.36
CA ILE A 135 -7.56 -12.39 8.12
C ILE A 135 -6.51 -11.28 8.32
N ALA A 136 -5.68 -11.39 9.36
CA ALA A 136 -4.62 -10.43 9.64
C ALA A 136 -3.64 -10.27 8.48
N PHE A 137 -3.09 -11.37 7.95
CA PHE A 137 -2.14 -11.32 6.86
C PHE A 137 -2.81 -11.01 5.52
N VAL A 138 -3.82 -11.78 5.12
CA VAL A 138 -4.44 -11.62 3.79
C VAL A 138 -5.27 -10.34 3.71
N GLY A 139 -6.07 -10.07 4.74
CA GLY A 139 -6.83 -8.82 4.88
C GLY A 139 -5.92 -7.62 5.08
N GLY A 140 -4.85 -7.78 5.87
CA GLY A 140 -3.73 -6.85 6.03
C GLY A 140 -3.19 -6.32 4.70
N HIS A 141 -2.72 -7.26 3.88
CA HIS A 141 -2.21 -6.93 2.55
C HIS A 141 -3.31 -6.32 1.66
N MET A 142 -4.49 -6.94 1.60
CA MET A 142 -5.58 -6.47 0.76
C MET A 142 -5.98 -5.03 1.06
N ILE A 143 -6.24 -4.70 2.34
CA ILE A 143 -6.81 -3.42 2.75
C ILE A 143 -5.73 -2.34 2.75
N TRP A 144 -4.63 -2.57 3.47
CA TRP A 144 -3.65 -1.52 3.76
C TRP A 144 -2.58 -1.38 2.68
N SER A 145 -2.15 -2.49 2.06
CA SER A 145 -1.08 -2.43 1.06
C SER A 145 -1.61 -2.11 -0.34
N PHE A 146 -2.82 -2.55 -0.68
CA PHE A 146 -3.36 -2.42 -2.04
C PHE A 146 -4.59 -1.52 -2.12
N ALA A 147 -5.70 -1.89 -1.45
CA ALA A 147 -6.99 -1.25 -1.68
C ALA A 147 -7.01 0.21 -1.25
N ALA A 148 -6.58 0.52 -0.03
CA ALA A 148 -6.62 1.87 0.51
C ALA A 148 -5.69 2.85 -0.24
N PRO A 149 -4.40 2.54 -0.50
CA PRO A 149 -3.53 3.44 -1.26
C PRO A 149 -4.05 3.74 -2.67
N ILE A 150 -4.51 2.71 -3.38
CA ILE A 150 -5.08 2.89 -4.74
C ILE A 150 -6.33 3.77 -4.66
N ALA A 151 -7.25 3.48 -3.75
CA ALA A 151 -8.49 4.23 -3.59
C ALA A 151 -8.25 5.71 -3.24
N VAL A 152 -7.27 6.02 -2.38
CA VAL A 152 -6.89 7.40 -2.06
C VAL A 152 -6.35 8.12 -3.29
N VAL A 153 -5.42 7.51 -4.04
CA VAL A 153 -4.86 8.13 -5.24
C VAL A 153 -5.94 8.34 -6.32
N GLU A 154 -6.80 7.36 -6.56
CA GLU A 154 -7.90 7.47 -7.52
C GLU A 154 -8.94 8.52 -7.11
N ALA A 155 -9.21 8.69 -5.82
CA ALA A 155 -10.11 9.71 -5.33
C ALA A 155 -9.52 11.13 -5.44
N CYS A 156 -8.23 11.29 -5.13
CA CYS A 156 -7.51 12.57 -5.21
C CYS A 156 -7.18 12.97 -6.65
N VAL A 157 -6.91 12.01 -7.54
CA VAL A 157 -6.53 12.26 -8.93
C VAL A 157 -7.42 11.46 -9.88
N PRO A 158 -8.68 11.88 -10.09
CA PRO A 158 -9.68 11.06 -10.75
C PRO A 158 -9.39 10.70 -12.20
N ARG A 159 -8.57 11.50 -12.88
CA ARG A 159 -8.07 11.21 -14.25
C ARG A 159 -7.25 9.92 -14.32
N LEU A 160 -6.75 9.41 -13.19
CA LEU A 160 -5.99 8.17 -13.12
C LEU A 160 -6.90 6.94 -12.91
N ALA A 161 -8.11 7.11 -12.39
CA ALA A 161 -9.00 5.99 -12.03
C ALA A 161 -9.49 5.18 -13.24
N ASP A 162 -9.62 5.82 -14.41
CA ASP A 162 -10.13 5.18 -15.62
C ASP A 162 -9.03 4.76 -16.62
N ARG A 163 -7.75 4.79 -16.20
CA ARG A 163 -6.61 4.43 -17.06
C ARG A 163 -5.59 3.57 -16.32
N ARG A 164 -4.77 2.86 -17.09
CA ARG A 164 -3.61 2.16 -16.54
C ARG A 164 -2.61 3.20 -16.03
N TRP A 165 -2.16 3.03 -14.78
CA TRP A 165 -1.14 3.90 -14.18
C TRP A 165 0.22 3.69 -14.85
N LEU A 166 0.54 2.43 -15.16
CA LEU A 166 1.77 2.04 -15.83
C LEU A 166 1.50 1.57 -17.27
N GLY A 167 2.37 2.00 -18.19
CA GLY A 167 2.48 1.40 -19.52
C GLY A 167 3.10 0.00 -19.45
N ARG A 168 3.20 -0.68 -20.60
CA ARG A 168 3.81 -2.03 -20.68
C ARG A 168 5.24 -2.09 -20.11
N PRO A 169 6.15 -1.14 -20.41
CA PRO A 169 7.50 -1.19 -19.86
C PRO A 169 7.53 -1.01 -18.35
N GLY A 170 6.78 -0.03 -17.83
CA GLY A 170 6.67 0.21 -16.39
C GLY A 170 6.08 -0.99 -15.64
N LEU A 171 5.10 -1.67 -16.24
CA LEU A 171 4.54 -2.91 -15.69
C LEU A 171 5.59 -4.03 -15.65
N ALA A 172 6.36 -4.21 -16.73
CA ALA A 172 7.42 -5.22 -16.77
C ALA A 172 8.49 -4.97 -15.70
N VAL A 173 8.93 -3.72 -15.55
CA VAL A 173 9.88 -3.32 -14.50
C VAL A 173 9.31 -3.60 -13.12
N MET A 174 8.04 -3.24 -12.86
CA MET A 174 7.41 -3.50 -11.56
C MET A 174 7.31 -5.00 -11.24
N VAL A 175 6.98 -5.84 -12.24
CA VAL A 175 6.95 -7.30 -12.08
C VAL A 175 8.34 -7.83 -11.76
N LEU A 176 9.39 -7.38 -12.47
CA LEU A 176 10.76 -7.82 -12.21
C LEU A 176 11.23 -7.40 -10.80
N LEU A 177 10.95 -6.16 -10.38
CA LEU A 177 11.27 -5.69 -9.04
C LEU A 177 10.53 -6.48 -7.96
N TYR A 178 9.24 -6.77 -8.17
CA TYR A 178 8.46 -7.59 -7.27
C TYR A 178 9.03 -9.02 -7.16
N LEU A 179 9.36 -9.66 -8.28
CA LEU A 179 9.96 -10.99 -8.28
C LEU A 179 11.33 -11.01 -7.61
N ALA A 180 12.15 -9.97 -7.81
CA ALA A 180 13.42 -9.84 -7.11
C ALA A 180 13.23 -9.69 -5.60
N ALA A 181 12.30 -8.84 -5.16
CA ALA A 181 11.95 -8.69 -3.74
C ALA A 181 11.40 -10.00 -3.15
N ALA A 182 10.51 -10.69 -3.89
CA ALA A 182 9.96 -11.97 -3.48
C ALA A 182 11.04 -13.04 -3.35
N ALA A 183 12.00 -13.10 -4.28
CA ALA A 183 13.11 -14.04 -4.21
C ALA A 183 14.04 -13.74 -3.03
N LEU A 184 14.28 -12.46 -2.72
CA LEU A 184 15.04 -12.06 -1.53
C LEU A 184 14.34 -12.50 -0.25
N VAL A 185 13.04 -12.21 -0.10
CA VAL A 185 12.26 -12.59 1.08
C VAL A 185 12.17 -14.11 1.22
N ALA A 186 11.90 -14.84 0.13
CA ALA A 186 11.85 -16.29 0.16
C ALA A 186 13.23 -16.92 0.46
N SER A 187 14.32 -16.34 -0.05
CA SER A 187 15.67 -16.78 0.29
C SER A 187 16.02 -16.50 1.75
N ASP A 188 15.55 -15.38 2.29
CA ASP A 188 15.75 -15.02 3.69
C ASP A 188 15.01 -16.03 4.58
N HIS A 189 13.71 -16.22 4.33
CA HIS A 189 12.86 -17.23 4.97
C HIS A 189 13.53 -18.61 5.00
N VAL A 190 13.94 -19.15 3.85
CA VAL A 190 14.59 -20.48 3.78
C VAL A 190 15.90 -20.53 4.56
N SER A 191 16.59 -19.40 4.74
CA SER A 191 17.87 -19.34 5.43
C SER A 191 17.76 -19.06 6.94
N THR A 192 16.69 -18.40 7.39
CA THR A 192 16.52 -17.97 8.77
C THR A 192 15.45 -18.75 9.50
N GLU A 193 14.40 -19.18 8.80
CA GLU A 193 13.28 -19.91 9.37
C GLU A 193 13.51 -21.41 9.22
N GLU A 194 13.43 -22.16 10.31
CA GLU A 194 13.52 -23.62 10.31
C GLU A 194 12.21 -24.29 9.86
N PHE A 195 11.43 -23.61 9.01
CA PHE A 195 10.10 -24.03 8.59
C PHE A 195 9.89 -23.91 7.09
N ILE A 196 9.34 -24.98 6.49
CA ILE A 196 8.84 -24.98 5.11
C ILE A 196 7.44 -25.57 5.09
N ALA A 197 6.49 -24.81 4.55
CA ALA A 197 5.11 -25.22 4.40
C ALA A 197 5.01 -26.49 3.54
N SER A 198 4.06 -27.35 3.90
CA SER A 198 3.84 -28.60 3.17
C SER A 198 3.43 -28.35 1.71
N PRO A 199 3.69 -29.28 0.78
CA PRO A 199 3.22 -29.16 -0.60
C PRO A 199 1.71 -28.94 -0.73
N ALA A 200 0.92 -29.50 0.20
CA ALA A 200 -0.53 -29.30 0.24
C ALA A 200 -0.91 -27.87 0.62
N GLN A 201 -0.22 -27.26 1.59
CA GLN A 201 -0.43 -25.85 1.99
C GLN A 201 -0.04 -24.90 0.85
N LEU A 202 1.13 -25.09 0.25
CA LEU A 202 1.59 -24.29 -0.89
C LEU A 202 0.66 -24.45 -2.10
N GLY A 203 0.29 -25.69 -2.45
CA GLY A 203 -0.64 -25.98 -3.53
C GLY A 203 -2.01 -25.37 -3.29
N GLY A 204 -2.54 -25.48 -2.07
CA GLY A 204 -3.82 -24.90 -1.68
C GLY A 204 -3.82 -23.37 -1.78
N ALA A 205 -2.79 -22.72 -1.24
CA ALA A 205 -2.63 -21.26 -1.32
C ALA A 205 -2.53 -20.79 -2.78
N ALA A 206 -1.74 -21.48 -3.62
CA ALA A 206 -1.60 -21.17 -5.03
C ALA A 206 -2.94 -21.31 -5.79
N VAL A 207 -3.68 -22.39 -5.56
CA VAL A 207 -5.00 -22.60 -6.17
C VAL A 207 -5.97 -21.49 -5.78
N ILE A 208 -6.07 -21.15 -4.50
CA ILE A 208 -6.98 -20.09 -4.03
C ILE A 208 -6.57 -18.74 -4.61
N ALA A 209 -5.28 -18.41 -4.66
CA ALA A 209 -4.79 -17.17 -5.25
C ALA A 209 -5.15 -17.07 -6.74
N VAL A 210 -4.98 -18.16 -7.50
CA VAL A 210 -5.38 -18.23 -8.92
C VAL A 210 -6.89 -18.09 -9.06
N VAL A 211 -7.69 -18.77 -8.24
CA VAL A 211 -9.16 -18.65 -8.25
C VAL A 211 -9.59 -17.21 -7.99
N LEU A 212 -9.01 -16.53 -6.99
CA LEU A 212 -9.29 -15.12 -6.71
C LEU A 212 -8.91 -14.20 -7.87
N ALA A 213 -7.74 -14.42 -8.48
CA ALA A 213 -7.27 -13.66 -9.64
C ALA A 213 -8.20 -13.86 -10.85
N VAL A 214 -8.56 -15.10 -11.18
CA VAL A 214 -9.49 -15.43 -12.26
C VAL A 214 -10.86 -14.82 -11.99
N ALA A 215 -11.40 -14.96 -10.78
CA ALA A 215 -12.68 -14.39 -10.36
C ALA A 215 -12.71 -12.85 -10.46
N ALA A 216 -11.56 -12.18 -10.30
CA ALA A 216 -11.43 -10.73 -10.45
C ALA A 216 -11.71 -10.24 -11.89
N PHE A 217 -11.54 -11.13 -12.89
CA PHE A 217 -11.81 -10.85 -14.30
C PHE A 217 -13.06 -11.55 -14.84
N ALA A 218 -13.40 -12.73 -14.32
CA ALA A 218 -14.51 -13.56 -14.81
C ALA A 218 -15.89 -13.10 -14.31
N ILE A 219 -16.00 -12.57 -13.08
CA ILE A 219 -17.30 -12.20 -12.51
C ILE A 219 -17.82 -10.89 -13.15
N PRO A 220 -18.98 -10.92 -13.85
CA PRO A 220 -19.53 -9.74 -14.50
C PRO A 220 -19.88 -8.62 -13.52
N ARG A 221 -19.83 -7.38 -14.00
CA ARG A 221 -20.16 -6.20 -13.19
C ARG A 221 -21.67 -5.98 -13.16
N ARG A 222 -22.22 -5.63 -12.00
CA ARG A 222 -23.61 -5.17 -11.91
C ARG A 222 -23.75 -3.73 -12.44
N PRO A 223 -24.86 -3.39 -13.11
CA PRO A 223 -25.14 -2.02 -13.54
C PRO A 223 -25.19 -1.05 -12.35
N THR A 224 -24.68 0.16 -12.55
CA THR A 224 -24.75 1.28 -11.61
C THR A 224 -25.99 2.13 -11.87
N GLY A 225 -26.57 2.74 -10.84
CA GLY A 225 -27.69 3.67 -10.98
C GLY A 225 -28.92 3.31 -10.16
N ALA A 226 -28.78 2.46 -9.14
CA ALA A 226 -29.88 2.19 -8.23
C ALA A 226 -30.18 3.45 -7.40
N THR A 227 -31.46 3.81 -7.31
CA THR A 227 -31.92 4.84 -6.37
C THR A 227 -31.92 4.29 -4.96
N GLY A 228 -31.84 5.17 -3.97
CA GLY A 228 -32.00 4.86 -2.56
C GLY A 228 -30.95 5.51 -1.67
N TRP A 229 -31.04 5.20 -0.39
CA TRP A 229 -30.30 5.89 0.65
C TRP A 229 -28.77 5.69 0.52
N VAL A 230 -28.04 6.78 0.70
CA VAL A 230 -26.58 6.82 0.76
C VAL A 230 -26.21 7.59 2.03
N PRO A 231 -25.42 7.00 2.96
CA PRO A 231 -24.96 7.74 4.13
C PRO A 231 -24.07 8.90 3.67
N PRO A 232 -24.02 10.02 4.41
CA PRO A 232 -23.08 11.08 4.09
C PRO A 232 -21.62 10.58 4.17
N PRO A 233 -20.68 11.16 3.40
CA PRO A 233 -19.29 10.68 3.32
C PRO A 233 -18.58 10.52 4.67
N TRP A 234 -18.82 11.43 5.61
CA TRP A 234 -18.22 11.40 6.94
C TRP A 234 -18.71 10.23 7.79
N LEU A 235 -19.96 9.76 7.60
CA LEU A 235 -20.44 8.55 8.26
C LEU A 235 -19.77 7.31 7.69
N ALA A 236 -19.57 7.25 6.36
CA ALA A 236 -18.84 6.14 5.74
C ALA A 236 -17.37 6.09 6.21
N GLY A 237 -16.71 7.25 6.26
CA GLY A 237 -15.35 7.37 6.79
C GLY A 237 -15.24 7.06 8.28
N GLY A 238 -16.14 7.61 9.10
CA GLY A 238 -16.19 7.35 10.53
C GLY A 238 -16.49 5.88 10.86
N ALA A 239 -17.42 5.25 10.13
CA ALA A 239 -17.68 3.82 10.25
C ALA A 239 -16.44 2.99 9.88
N ALA A 240 -15.74 3.33 8.79
CA ALA A 240 -14.51 2.66 8.42
C ALA A 240 -13.42 2.84 9.49
N LEU A 241 -13.28 4.04 10.05
CA LEU A 241 -12.32 4.33 11.11
C LEU A 241 -12.61 3.47 12.36
N VAL A 242 -13.86 3.47 12.83
CA VAL A 242 -14.26 2.69 14.00
C VAL A 242 -14.07 1.21 13.76
N VAL A 243 -14.59 0.68 12.65
CA VAL A 243 -14.47 -0.76 12.32
C VAL A 243 -13.01 -1.18 12.23
N LEU A 244 -12.16 -0.42 11.53
CA LEU A 244 -10.75 -0.80 11.35
C LEU A 244 -9.93 -0.58 12.62
N ALA A 245 -10.25 0.42 13.45
CA ALA A 245 -9.60 0.60 14.75
C ALA A 245 -10.01 -0.50 15.74
N THR A 246 -11.31 -0.84 15.80
CA THR A 246 -11.81 -1.96 16.60
C THR A 246 -11.15 -3.25 16.17
N TYR A 247 -11.09 -3.53 14.87
CA TYR A 247 -10.39 -4.70 14.32
C TYR A 247 -8.96 -4.83 14.83
N GLN A 248 -8.21 -3.72 14.93
CA GLN A 248 -6.82 -3.73 15.44
C GLN A 248 -6.71 -3.97 16.96
N MET A 249 -7.81 -3.90 17.70
CA MET A 249 -7.87 -4.05 19.15
C MET A 249 -8.66 -5.30 19.60
N THR A 250 -9.28 -6.00 18.66
CA THR A 250 -10.09 -7.19 18.95
C THR A 250 -9.19 -8.32 19.45
N PRO A 251 -9.54 -9.02 20.55
CA PRO A 251 -8.76 -10.16 21.00
C PRO A 251 -8.78 -11.30 19.98
N THR A 252 -7.64 -11.95 19.76
CA THR A 252 -7.43 -13.07 18.83
C THR A 252 -8.11 -14.35 19.32
N THR A 253 -9.44 -14.35 19.37
CA THR A 253 -10.29 -15.44 19.89
C THR A 253 -11.43 -15.72 18.92
N TRP A 254 -12.12 -16.86 19.03
CA TRP A 254 -13.28 -17.13 18.16
C TRP A 254 -14.39 -16.07 18.24
N PRO A 255 -14.78 -15.54 19.42
CA PRO A 255 -15.73 -14.43 19.49
C PRO A 255 -15.19 -13.15 18.86
N GLY A 256 -13.91 -12.82 19.08
CA GLY A 256 -13.26 -11.67 18.47
C GLY A 256 -13.25 -11.76 16.95
N LEU A 257 -12.80 -12.90 16.43
CA LEU A 257 -12.84 -13.24 15.01
C LEU A 257 -14.25 -13.08 14.41
N ALA A 258 -15.30 -13.53 15.12
CA ALA A 258 -16.67 -13.36 14.66
C ALA A 258 -17.06 -11.88 14.56
N VAL A 259 -16.67 -11.05 15.55
CA VAL A 259 -16.87 -9.59 15.51
C VAL A 259 -16.15 -8.98 14.32
N ASP A 260 -14.89 -9.34 14.09
CA ASP A 260 -14.07 -8.82 13.01
C ASP A 260 -14.62 -9.20 11.63
N VAL A 261 -14.99 -10.47 11.44
CA VAL A 261 -15.62 -10.95 10.20
C VAL A 261 -16.91 -10.19 9.93
N LEU A 262 -17.78 -10.02 10.92
CA LEU A 262 -19.05 -9.30 10.76
C LEU A 262 -18.82 -7.81 10.44
N ALA A 263 -17.89 -7.17 11.16
CA ALA A 263 -17.58 -5.76 10.98
C ALA A 263 -16.94 -5.48 9.61
N LEU A 264 -15.93 -6.27 9.23
CA LEU A 264 -15.27 -6.18 7.92
C LEU A 264 -16.21 -6.57 6.77
N ALA A 265 -17.08 -7.56 6.94
CA ALA A 265 -18.09 -7.91 5.95
C ALA A 265 -19.11 -6.78 5.77
N GLY A 266 -19.58 -6.19 6.87
CA GLY A 266 -20.49 -5.04 6.83
C GLY A 266 -19.87 -3.83 6.11
N LEU A 267 -18.63 -3.49 6.46
CA LEU A 267 -17.87 -2.44 5.78
C LEU A 267 -17.62 -2.78 4.31
N GLY A 268 -17.27 -4.04 4.01
CA GLY A 268 -17.11 -4.54 2.65
C GLY A 268 -18.40 -4.41 1.84
N VAL A 269 -19.55 -4.80 2.39
CA VAL A 269 -20.87 -4.61 1.75
C VAL A 269 -21.11 -3.13 1.46
N LEU A 270 -20.88 -2.24 2.43
CA LEU A 270 -21.03 -0.80 2.24
C LEU A 270 -20.16 -0.29 1.08
N LEU A 271 -18.88 -0.67 1.04
CA LEU A 271 -17.93 -0.22 0.01
C LEU A 271 -18.14 -0.88 -1.36
N LEU A 272 -18.67 -2.10 -1.40
CA LEU A 272 -18.92 -2.84 -2.64
C LEU A 272 -20.25 -2.45 -3.30
N TYR A 273 -21.28 -2.14 -2.51
CA TYR A 273 -22.61 -1.80 -3.01
C TYR A 273 -22.92 -0.31 -2.97
N GLY A 274 -22.29 0.47 -2.09
CA GLY A 274 -22.39 1.93 -2.04
C GLY A 274 -22.18 2.58 -3.41
N PRO A 275 -21.11 2.26 -4.16
CA PRO A 275 -20.84 2.84 -5.47
C PRO A 275 -21.89 2.58 -6.56
N SER A 276 -22.86 1.68 -6.33
CA SER A 276 -23.97 1.45 -7.26
C SER A 276 -25.11 2.46 -7.10
N ARG A 277 -25.08 3.28 -6.04
CA ARG A 277 -26.10 4.29 -5.69
C ARG A 277 -25.73 5.65 -6.25
N ALA A 278 -26.74 6.40 -6.74
CA ALA A 278 -26.54 7.69 -7.40
C ALA A 278 -25.89 8.78 -6.52
N GLY A 279 -25.94 8.66 -5.18
CA GLY A 279 -25.33 9.61 -4.25
C GLY A 279 -23.91 9.25 -3.79
N TRP A 280 -23.38 8.08 -4.18
CA TRP A 280 -22.04 7.67 -3.75
C TRP A 280 -20.97 8.32 -4.63
N ASP A 281 -20.15 9.15 -4.02
CA ASP A 281 -19.11 9.92 -4.70
C ASP A 281 -17.69 9.59 -4.22
N ARG A 282 -16.70 10.34 -4.72
CA ARG A 282 -15.29 10.17 -4.38
C ARG A 282 -14.97 10.49 -2.93
N ARG A 283 -15.77 11.32 -2.25
CA ARG A 283 -15.54 11.70 -0.85
C ARG A 283 -15.74 10.50 0.06
N HIS A 284 -16.74 9.66 -0.24
CA HIS A 284 -16.96 8.41 0.50
C HIS A 284 -15.75 7.47 0.40
N VAL A 285 -15.22 7.32 -0.82
CA VAL A 285 -14.03 6.49 -1.08
C VAL A 285 -12.81 7.07 -0.37
N LEU A 286 -12.56 8.36 -0.51
CA LEU A 286 -11.42 9.03 0.12
C LEU A 286 -11.45 8.94 1.65
N LEU A 287 -12.60 9.19 2.27
CA LEU A 287 -12.72 9.16 3.72
C LEU A 287 -12.61 7.73 4.27
N ALA A 288 -13.20 6.73 3.60
CA ALA A 288 -13.07 5.33 4.03
C ALA A 288 -11.64 4.78 3.83
N ALA A 289 -11.02 5.05 2.68
CA ALA A 289 -9.65 4.61 2.42
C ALA A 289 -8.62 5.39 3.24
N GLY A 290 -8.84 6.69 3.43
CA GLY A 290 -8.03 7.52 4.32
C GLY A 290 -8.11 7.05 5.77
N ALA A 291 -9.29 6.66 6.26
CA ALA A 291 -9.44 6.07 7.58
C ALA A 291 -8.59 4.80 7.75
N ALA A 292 -8.57 3.91 6.75
CA ALA A 292 -7.72 2.72 6.78
C ALA A 292 -6.23 3.05 6.91
N LEU A 293 -5.74 4.02 6.14
CA LEU A 293 -4.35 4.48 6.22
C LEU A 293 -4.03 5.19 7.53
N LEU A 294 -4.97 5.97 8.07
CA LEU A 294 -4.83 6.64 9.38
C LEU A 294 -4.73 5.63 10.51
N VAL A 295 -5.60 4.62 10.54
CA VAL A 295 -5.54 3.54 11.55
C VAL A 295 -4.20 2.81 11.45
N ASN A 296 -3.74 2.49 10.24
CA ASN A 296 -2.45 1.83 10.05
C ASN A 296 -1.27 2.67 10.54
N ALA A 297 -1.29 3.96 10.24
CA ALA A 297 -0.27 4.89 10.68
C ALA A 297 -0.28 5.04 12.21
N ALA A 298 -1.46 5.11 12.83
CA ALA A 298 -1.60 5.20 14.28
C ALA A 298 -1.16 3.92 15.01
N MET A 299 -1.40 2.75 14.42
CA MET A 299 -0.99 1.44 14.96
C MET A 299 0.46 1.07 14.57
N SER A 300 1.19 1.98 13.93
CA SER A 300 2.62 1.84 13.71
C SER A 300 3.34 1.91 15.08
N LEU A 301 3.69 0.76 15.68
CA LEU A 301 4.47 0.73 16.94
C LEU A 301 5.64 1.71 16.85
N PRO A 302 5.85 2.52 17.91
CA PRO A 302 7.07 3.27 18.07
C PRO A 302 8.26 2.32 17.94
N GLY A 303 9.32 2.75 17.27
CA GLY A 303 10.59 2.03 17.37
C GLY A 303 11.16 2.22 18.76
N ASP A 304 11.92 1.24 19.22
CA ASP A 304 12.73 1.44 20.41
C ASP A 304 13.77 2.52 20.09
N PRO A 305 13.74 3.69 20.74
CA PRO A 305 14.63 4.81 20.41
C PRO A 305 16.11 4.47 20.62
N THR A 306 16.41 3.38 21.33
CA THR A 306 17.77 2.88 21.54
C THR A 306 18.28 1.97 20.43
N ARG A 307 17.44 1.63 19.45
CA ARG A 307 17.73 0.68 18.37
C ARG A 307 17.73 1.33 16.99
N LEU A 308 18.34 0.65 16.02
CA LEU A 308 18.36 1.10 14.62
C LEU A 308 16.95 1.23 14.05
N ASP A 309 15.99 0.39 14.47
CA ASP A 309 14.61 0.52 14.03
C ASP A 309 13.97 1.80 14.58
N GLY A 310 14.29 2.23 15.80
CA GLY A 310 13.91 3.54 16.34
C GLY A 310 14.51 4.70 15.56
N TYR A 311 15.82 4.66 15.32
CA TYR A 311 16.51 5.69 14.53
C TYR A 311 15.99 5.76 13.09
N LEU A 312 15.82 4.61 12.41
CA LEU A 312 15.28 4.59 11.05
C LEU A 312 13.80 4.95 11.00
N LYS A 313 13.00 4.64 12.04
CA LYS A 313 11.61 5.09 12.17
C LYS A 313 11.48 6.59 12.44
N GLU A 314 12.52 7.24 12.95
CA GLU A 314 12.60 8.71 13.07
C GLU A 314 12.55 9.39 11.70
N TRP A 315 13.18 8.76 10.69
CA TRP A 315 13.27 9.29 9.33
C TRP A 315 12.35 8.60 8.33
N HIS A 316 11.88 7.38 8.62
CA HIS A 316 11.09 6.56 7.70
C HIS A 316 10.12 5.59 8.44
N PRO A 317 8.80 5.83 8.44
CA PRO A 317 7.86 5.00 9.18
C PRO A 317 7.71 3.61 8.54
N ARG A 318 8.32 2.62 9.22
CA ARG A 318 8.15 1.16 9.19
C ARG A 318 8.47 0.35 7.91
N GLN A 319 8.96 -0.87 8.17
CA GLN A 319 9.33 -1.97 7.26
C GLN A 319 10.50 -1.69 6.29
N THR A 320 10.58 -0.50 5.70
CA THR A 320 11.66 -0.11 4.75
C THR A 320 13.04 -0.20 5.39
N ALA A 321 13.14 0.14 6.68
CA ALA A 321 14.35 0.04 7.49
C ALA A 321 14.95 -1.38 7.50
N ASN A 322 14.11 -2.40 7.68
CA ASN A 322 14.52 -3.79 7.71
C ASN A 322 14.97 -4.26 6.32
N TYR A 323 14.24 -3.88 5.27
CA TYR A 323 14.65 -4.18 3.89
C TYR A 323 15.99 -3.55 3.52
N VAL A 324 16.20 -2.29 3.90
CA VAL A 324 17.49 -1.61 3.66
C VAL A 324 18.61 -2.35 4.42
N ALA A 325 18.39 -2.73 5.68
CA ALA A 325 19.36 -3.48 6.46
C ALA A 325 19.72 -4.83 5.81
N VAL A 326 18.73 -5.62 5.38
CA VAL A 326 18.93 -6.91 4.69
C VAL A 326 19.63 -6.73 3.34
N VAL A 327 19.25 -5.71 2.56
CA VAL A 327 19.90 -5.42 1.26
C VAL A 327 21.36 -5.02 1.47
N LEU A 328 21.65 -4.18 2.46
CA LEU A 328 23.02 -3.78 2.78
C LEU A 328 23.84 -4.98 3.29
N GLU A 329 23.23 -5.89 4.05
CA GLU A 329 23.88 -7.11 4.52
C GLU A 329 24.22 -8.04 3.35
N ARG A 330 23.26 -8.31 2.46
CA ARG A 330 23.45 -9.13 1.25
C ARG A 330 24.45 -8.49 0.27
N ALA A 331 24.53 -7.17 0.24
CA ALA A 331 25.57 -6.44 -0.50
C ALA A 331 26.96 -6.52 0.16
N GLY A 332 27.07 -7.14 1.34
CA GLY A 332 28.31 -7.28 2.10
C GLY A 332 28.81 -5.98 2.74
N LEU A 333 27.94 -4.96 2.82
CA LEU A 333 28.28 -3.64 3.36
C LEU A 333 28.12 -3.60 4.88
N VAL A 334 27.17 -4.36 5.40
CA VAL A 334 26.92 -4.51 6.83
C VAL A 334 26.80 -5.98 7.22
N GLU A 335 26.89 -6.24 8.52
CA GLU A 335 26.62 -7.52 9.15
C GLU A 335 25.50 -7.29 10.18
N LEU A 336 24.42 -8.07 10.09
CA LEU A 336 23.33 -8.02 11.06
C LEU A 336 23.60 -9.06 12.16
N ASP A 337 24.02 -8.57 13.31
CA ASP A 337 24.03 -9.31 14.56
C ASP A 337 22.57 -9.49 15.00
N ARG A 338 22.01 -10.68 14.77
CA ARG A 338 20.59 -10.99 15.06
C ARG A 338 20.37 -11.35 16.54
N GLY A 339 21.42 -11.46 17.35
CA GLY A 339 21.29 -11.70 18.78
C GLY A 339 20.60 -10.52 19.46
N LEU A 340 19.64 -10.77 20.35
CA LEU A 340 18.94 -9.70 21.06
C LEU A 340 19.89 -9.00 22.06
N PRO A 341 20.09 -7.67 21.97
CA PRO A 341 19.48 -6.74 20.99
C PRO A 341 20.23 -6.72 19.65
N ALA A 342 19.47 -6.82 18.55
CA ALA A 342 20.05 -6.89 17.20
C ALA A 342 20.93 -5.66 16.89
N ARG A 343 22.14 -5.88 16.37
CA ARG A 343 23.13 -4.82 16.08
C ARG A 343 23.54 -4.87 14.62
N VAL A 344 23.90 -3.71 14.06
CA VAL A 344 24.45 -3.63 12.71
C VAL A 344 25.90 -3.21 12.81
N ARG A 345 26.80 -4.00 12.21
CA ARG A 345 28.23 -3.69 12.13
C ARG A 345 28.61 -3.42 10.68
N LEU A 346 29.44 -2.41 10.43
CA LEU A 346 30.07 -2.28 9.12
C LEU A 346 31.00 -3.47 8.93
N ARG A 347 30.92 -4.12 7.76
CA ARG A 347 31.79 -5.25 7.48
C ARG A 347 33.21 -4.74 7.25
N THR A 348 34.12 -5.02 8.18
CA THR A 348 35.52 -4.66 8.04
C THR A 348 36.14 -5.56 6.97
N THR A 349 36.39 -5.02 5.78
CA THR A 349 37.18 -5.71 4.74
C THR A 349 38.59 -5.93 5.27
N THR A 350 38.93 -7.19 5.55
CA THR A 350 40.29 -7.66 5.81
C THR A 350 40.96 -8.07 4.51
#